data_AF-A0AAW9X9I4-F1
#
_entry.id   AF-A0AAW9X9I4-F1
#
_cell.length_a   1.000
_cell.length_b   1.000
_cell.length_c   1.000
_cell.angle_alpha   90.00
_cell.angle_beta   90.00
_cell.angle_gamma   90.00
#
_symmetry.space_group_name_H-M   'P 1'
#
loop_
_entity.id
_entity.type
_entity.pdbx_description
1 polymer ?
#
loop_
_entity_poly.entity_id
_entity_poly.type
_entity_poly.pdbx_seq_one_letter_code
_entity_poly.pdbx_strand_id
1 'polypeptide(L)'
;DYGRNYGVVYDIEAWTDMLPEFGGDTYAGADNFMNGRTNGVATYRNNGFFGQVDGLNFALQYQSNNESGSDSLFGQEGSGSGDGRSLAKENGDGFGMSTSYDFDFGLSLGAAYSNSDRSNNQAARGYGDGNHFYGNSYAGGGTAEAWTVGAKYDANNVYLAAMYAETRNMTAYGSSDSHSADGKLGGGGIANKTQNFEVVAQYQFDFGLRPSIAYLQSKGKDLGGQEMYNNGNYHYTNKDLVKYVEVGATYYFNKNMSTYVDYKINLLDNDDDFYANNGIATDDIVAVGLVYQF
;
A
#
# COMPACT_ATOMS: atom_id res chain seq x y z
N ASP A 1 -18.16 11.32 -7.35
CA ASP A 1 -18.49 9.89 -7.58
C ASP A 1 -18.78 9.24 -6.23
N TYR A 2 -19.58 8.17 -6.20
CA TYR A 2 -19.82 7.39 -4.99
C TYR A 2 -19.85 5.89 -5.30
N GLY A 3 -19.19 5.07 -4.48
CA GLY A 3 -19.23 3.61 -4.60
C GLY A 3 -17.91 2.96 -4.20
N ARG A 4 -17.55 1.87 -4.88
CA ARG A 4 -16.21 1.29 -4.82
C ARG A 4 -15.31 2.03 -5.82
N ASN A 5 -14.30 2.72 -5.33
CA ASN A 5 -13.35 3.45 -6.18
C ASN A 5 -11.97 3.48 -5.51
N TYR A 6 -10.96 4.04 -6.19
CA TYR A 6 -9.66 4.30 -5.60
C TYR A 6 -9.76 5.37 -4.50
N GLY A 7 -9.07 5.12 -3.40
CA GLY A 7 -8.84 6.09 -2.36
C GLY A 7 -7.90 7.20 -2.84
N VAL A 8 -8.08 8.41 -2.33
CA VAL A 8 -7.32 9.60 -2.81
C VAL A 8 -5.82 9.53 -2.54
N VAL A 9 -5.35 8.69 -1.62
CA VAL A 9 -3.91 8.48 -1.42
C VAL A 9 -3.29 7.82 -2.65
N TYR A 10 -4.06 7.01 -3.37
CA TYR A 10 -3.62 6.35 -4.59
C TYR A 10 -3.44 7.31 -5.79
N ASP A 11 -3.91 8.55 -5.70
CA ASP A 11 -3.65 9.56 -6.74
C ASP A 11 -2.16 9.86 -6.94
N ILE A 12 -1.35 9.63 -5.90
CA ILE A 12 0.11 9.78 -5.92
C ILE A 12 0.81 8.44 -6.14
N GLU A 13 0.34 7.38 -5.48
CA GLU A 13 0.88 6.02 -5.67
C GLU A 13 0.80 5.56 -7.13
N ALA A 14 -0.27 5.92 -7.84
CA ALA A 14 -0.45 5.57 -9.24
C ALA A 14 0.67 6.08 -10.17
N TRP A 15 1.57 6.96 -9.69
CA TRP A 15 2.73 7.38 -10.45
C TRP A 15 3.86 6.35 -10.42
N THR A 16 3.98 5.55 -9.36
CA THR A 16 4.99 4.49 -9.26
C THR A 16 4.43 3.11 -9.58
N ASP A 17 3.12 2.91 -9.46
CA ASP A 17 2.41 1.69 -9.89
C ASP A 17 2.25 1.61 -11.43
N MET A 18 3.39 1.51 -12.13
CA MET A 18 3.51 1.55 -13.60
C MET A 18 4.40 0.44 -14.15
N LEU A 19 4.76 -0.53 -13.32
CA LEU A 19 5.62 -1.66 -13.68
C LEU A 19 4.87 -2.65 -14.60
N PRO A 20 5.58 -3.57 -15.29
CA PRO A 20 4.93 -4.51 -16.21
C PRO A 20 3.93 -5.46 -15.53
N GLU A 21 4.22 -5.96 -14.33
CA GLU A 21 3.36 -6.86 -13.55
C GLU A 21 3.35 -6.54 -12.05
N PHE A 22 4.53 -6.33 -11.44
CA PHE A 22 4.64 -6.05 -10.00
C PHE A 22 4.33 -4.58 -9.69
N GLY A 23 4.63 -4.10 -8.48
CA GLY A 23 4.47 -2.68 -8.12
C GLY A 23 3.22 -2.37 -7.31
N GLY A 24 3.17 -1.14 -6.79
CA GLY A 24 2.04 -0.64 -5.99
C GLY A 24 1.76 -1.48 -4.74
N ASP A 25 2.79 -2.10 -4.16
CA ASP A 25 2.68 -3.12 -3.11
C ASP A 25 3.42 -2.75 -1.81
N THR A 26 3.98 -1.53 -1.68
CA THR A 26 4.68 -1.12 -0.45
C THR A 26 3.73 -0.79 0.69
N TYR A 27 2.71 0.02 0.43
CA TYR A 27 1.67 0.37 1.41
C TYR A 27 0.27 0.45 0.81
N ALA A 28 0.19 0.59 -0.52
CA ALA A 28 -1.03 0.50 -1.27
C ALA A 28 -1.55 -0.94 -1.30
N GLY A 29 -2.87 -1.06 -1.26
CA GLY A 29 -3.53 -2.34 -1.17
C GLY A 29 -5.04 -2.19 -1.28
N ALA A 30 -5.68 -3.18 -1.89
CA ALA A 30 -7.13 -3.22 -1.96
C ALA A 30 -7.73 -3.36 -0.56
N ASP A 31 -8.75 -2.54 -0.28
CA ASP A 31 -9.49 -2.52 0.98
C ASP A 31 -8.62 -2.17 2.20
N ASN A 32 -7.50 -1.47 1.99
CA ASN A 32 -6.65 -0.92 3.05
C ASN A 32 -6.92 0.59 3.19
N PHE A 33 -8.00 0.94 3.89
CA PHE A 33 -8.49 2.31 4.04
C PHE A 33 -8.61 3.03 2.68
N MET A 34 -7.89 4.14 2.48
CA MET A 34 -7.87 4.93 1.24
C MET A 34 -6.54 4.79 0.45
N ASN A 35 -5.73 3.77 0.73
CA ASN A 35 -4.45 3.56 0.04
C ASN A 35 -4.57 2.90 -1.34
N GLY A 36 -5.74 2.36 -1.69
CA GLY A 36 -6.00 1.68 -2.96
C GLY A 36 -7.50 1.64 -3.26
N ARG A 37 -7.96 0.63 -4.00
CA ARG A 37 -9.41 0.44 -4.23
C ARG A 37 -10.12 0.14 -2.91
N THR A 38 -11.24 0.82 -2.65
CA THR A 38 -11.97 0.68 -1.39
C THR A 38 -13.47 0.92 -1.55
N ASN A 39 -14.27 0.44 -0.60
CA ASN A 39 -15.73 0.54 -0.62
C ASN A 39 -16.25 1.80 0.07
N GLY A 40 -17.39 2.30 -0.43
CA GLY A 40 -18.17 3.33 0.25
C GLY A 40 -17.48 4.69 0.30
N VAL A 41 -16.78 5.06 -0.78
CA VAL A 41 -16.14 6.37 -0.91
C VAL A 41 -17.00 7.34 -1.70
N ALA A 42 -17.16 8.55 -1.18
CA ALA A 42 -17.70 9.70 -1.89
C ALA A 42 -16.53 10.63 -2.23
N THR A 43 -16.22 10.77 -3.52
CA THR A 43 -15.08 11.58 -3.99
C THR A 43 -15.58 12.79 -4.77
N TYR A 44 -15.02 13.95 -4.45
CA TYR A 44 -15.12 15.17 -5.23
C TYR A 44 -13.75 15.46 -5.82
N ARG A 45 -13.68 15.66 -7.14
CA ARG A 45 -12.45 15.97 -7.86
C ARG A 45 -12.65 17.26 -8.65
N ASN A 46 -11.59 18.07 -8.72
CA ASN A 46 -11.59 19.28 -9.51
C ASN A 46 -10.22 19.48 -10.15
N ASN A 47 -10.22 19.66 -11.47
CA ASN A 47 -9.03 19.96 -12.24
C ASN A 47 -8.99 21.45 -12.56
N GLY A 48 -7.81 22.05 -12.50
CA GLY A 48 -7.59 23.47 -12.77
C GLY A 48 -8.09 24.42 -11.67
N PHE A 49 -8.25 23.94 -10.43
CA PHE A 49 -8.71 24.69 -9.25
C PHE A 49 -9.85 25.68 -9.55
N PHE A 50 -10.99 25.15 -10.01
CA PHE A 50 -12.17 25.91 -10.42
C PHE A 50 -11.94 26.87 -11.60
N GLY A 51 -10.99 26.52 -12.46
CA GLY A 51 -10.53 27.34 -13.59
C GLY A 51 -9.63 28.50 -13.19
N GLN A 52 -9.14 28.55 -11.94
CA GLN A 52 -8.29 29.65 -11.46
C GLN A 52 -6.79 29.38 -11.66
N VAL A 53 -6.39 28.11 -11.61
CA VAL A 53 -4.96 27.73 -11.69
C VAL A 53 -4.85 26.51 -12.60
N ASP A 54 -4.38 26.73 -13.82
CA ASP A 54 -4.10 25.65 -14.75
C ASP A 54 -3.03 24.70 -14.19
N GLY A 55 -3.21 23.40 -14.44
CA GLY A 55 -2.37 22.32 -13.89
C GLY A 55 -2.60 21.98 -12.41
N LEU A 56 -3.30 22.81 -11.62
CA LEU A 56 -3.58 22.50 -10.20
C LEU A 56 -4.85 21.66 -10.06
N ASN A 57 -4.69 20.40 -9.66
CA ASN A 57 -5.78 19.47 -9.43
C ASN A 57 -5.91 19.17 -7.93
N PHE A 58 -7.12 18.92 -7.46
CA PHE A 58 -7.34 18.43 -6.11
C PHE A 58 -8.53 17.48 -6.01
N ALA A 59 -8.52 16.64 -4.98
CA ALA A 59 -9.63 15.81 -4.59
C ALA A 59 -9.92 15.93 -3.09
N LEU A 60 -11.19 15.78 -2.73
CA LEU A 60 -11.67 15.55 -1.38
C LEU A 60 -12.45 14.24 -1.38
N GLN A 61 -12.23 13.41 -0.38
CA GLN A 61 -12.89 12.12 -0.26
C GLN A 61 -13.36 11.88 1.16
N TYR A 62 -14.53 11.29 1.28
CA TYR A 62 -15.02 10.70 2.51
C TYR A 62 -15.21 9.20 2.27
N GLN A 63 -14.78 8.39 3.23
CA GLN A 63 -14.96 6.95 3.26
C GLN A 63 -15.88 6.60 4.44
N SER A 64 -16.95 5.87 4.16
CA SER A 64 -17.84 5.35 5.20
C SER A 64 -17.24 4.15 5.95
N ASN A 65 -17.65 3.97 7.19
CA ASN A 65 -17.33 2.82 8.02
C ASN A 65 -17.71 1.48 7.34
N ASN A 66 -16.80 0.52 7.37
CA ASN A 66 -16.96 -0.82 6.85
C ASN A 66 -16.36 -1.87 7.82
N GLU A 67 -17.14 -2.38 8.78
CA GLU A 67 -16.73 -3.43 9.73
C GLU A 67 -17.32 -4.80 9.38
N SER A 68 -16.63 -5.90 9.71
CA SER A 68 -17.19 -7.25 9.55
C SER A 68 -18.34 -7.47 10.55
N GLY A 69 -19.40 -8.14 10.09
CA GLY A 69 -20.50 -8.61 10.94
C GLY A 69 -20.39 -10.07 11.36
N SER A 70 -19.65 -10.87 10.57
CA SER A 70 -19.38 -12.28 10.83
C SER A 70 -18.02 -12.41 11.51
N ASP A 71 -17.97 -13.19 12.59
CA ASP A 71 -16.77 -13.50 13.38
C ASP A 71 -16.12 -12.31 14.14
N SER A 72 -16.84 -11.18 14.27
CA SER A 72 -16.38 -10.01 15.02
C SER A 72 -16.81 -10.01 16.49
N LEU A 73 -15.96 -9.42 17.36
CA LEU A 73 -16.28 -9.21 18.78
C LEU A 73 -17.38 -8.16 18.97
N PHE A 74 -17.46 -7.23 18.02
CA PHE A 74 -18.42 -6.14 17.96
C PHE A 74 -19.10 -6.27 16.60
N GLY A 75 -20.42 -6.52 16.58
CA GLY A 75 -21.16 -6.79 15.34
C GLY A 75 -21.02 -5.67 14.29
N GLN A 76 -21.59 -5.89 13.11
CA GLN A 76 -21.42 -4.96 11.98
C GLN A 76 -21.90 -3.53 12.28
N GLU A 77 -21.03 -2.54 12.04
CA GLU A 77 -21.37 -1.13 11.95
C GLU A 77 -21.09 -0.57 10.54
N GLY A 78 -21.81 0.50 10.15
CA GLY A 78 -21.55 1.22 8.90
C GLY A 78 -22.32 0.73 7.66
N SER A 79 -21.67 0.74 6.51
CA SER A 79 -22.30 0.65 5.18
C SER A 79 -22.89 -0.72 4.80
N GLY A 80 -22.74 -1.73 5.66
CA GLY A 80 -23.18 -3.11 5.37
C GLY A 80 -22.31 -3.84 4.34
N SER A 81 -21.35 -3.17 3.69
CA SER A 81 -20.42 -3.79 2.73
C SER A 81 -19.31 -4.61 3.40
N GLY A 82 -19.43 -4.78 4.72
CA GLY A 82 -18.47 -5.34 5.66
C GLY A 82 -18.29 -6.86 5.67
N ASP A 83 -19.34 -7.60 5.33
CA ASP A 83 -19.48 -9.00 5.74
C ASP A 83 -18.38 -9.93 5.16
N GLY A 84 -17.77 -10.76 6.02
CA GLY A 84 -16.73 -11.72 5.66
C GLY A 84 -15.35 -11.13 5.36
N ARG A 85 -15.09 -9.84 5.68
CA ARG A 85 -13.77 -9.23 5.49
C ARG A 85 -12.80 -9.61 6.61
N SER A 86 -11.53 -9.75 6.26
CA SER A 86 -10.44 -9.87 7.24
C SER A 86 -10.28 -8.57 8.03
N LEU A 87 -9.83 -8.67 9.29
CA LEU A 87 -9.56 -7.52 10.18
C LEU A 87 -8.75 -6.39 9.53
N ALA A 88 -7.71 -6.74 8.76
CA ALA A 88 -6.85 -5.79 8.06
C ALA A 88 -7.55 -5.01 6.93
N LYS A 89 -8.76 -5.43 6.53
CA LYS A 89 -9.58 -4.81 5.48
C LYS A 89 -10.79 -4.07 6.04
N GLU A 90 -10.92 -3.99 7.36
CA GLU A 90 -11.91 -3.14 8.01
C GLU A 90 -11.42 -1.68 8.02
N ASN A 91 -12.35 -0.75 8.10
CA ASN A 91 -12.06 0.67 8.29
C ASN A 91 -13.23 1.33 9.00
N GLY A 92 -12.97 2.31 9.86
CA GLY A 92 -13.99 3.23 10.36
C GLY A 92 -14.32 4.33 9.34
N ASP A 93 -15.07 5.34 9.77
CA ASP A 93 -15.29 6.54 8.97
C ASP A 93 -13.97 7.31 8.78
N GLY A 94 -13.79 7.93 7.62
CA GLY A 94 -12.56 8.66 7.32
C GLY A 94 -12.69 9.70 6.23
N PHE A 95 -11.69 10.57 6.15
CA PHE A 95 -11.58 11.55 5.09
C PHE A 95 -10.18 11.57 4.51
N GLY A 96 -10.08 11.97 3.25
CA GLY A 96 -8.82 12.16 2.57
C GLY A 96 -8.85 13.35 1.63
N MET A 97 -7.66 13.81 1.28
CA MET A 97 -7.45 14.83 0.27
C MET A 97 -6.21 14.50 -0.56
N SER A 98 -6.23 14.91 -1.82
CA SER A 98 -5.06 14.86 -2.69
C SER A 98 -4.95 16.15 -3.48
N THR A 99 -3.74 16.47 -3.91
CA THR A 99 -3.49 17.55 -4.86
C THR A 99 -2.29 17.20 -5.73
N SER A 100 -2.35 17.62 -6.99
CA SER A 100 -1.23 17.57 -7.91
C SER A 100 -1.11 18.87 -8.68
N TYR A 101 0.11 19.21 -9.08
CA TYR A 101 0.40 20.30 -9.97
C TYR A 101 1.21 19.80 -11.16
N ASP A 102 0.63 19.94 -12.35
CA ASP A 102 1.25 19.55 -13.62
C ASP A 102 1.94 20.77 -14.24
N PHE A 103 3.27 20.71 -14.38
CA PHE A 103 4.05 21.72 -15.06
C PHE A 103 4.06 21.49 -16.58
N ASP A 104 4.25 22.56 -17.34
CA ASP A 104 4.23 22.57 -18.82
C ASP A 104 5.41 21.85 -19.48
N PHE A 105 6.41 21.43 -18.71
CA PHE A 105 7.60 20.71 -19.19
C PHE A 105 7.60 19.20 -18.85
N GLY A 106 6.45 18.65 -18.44
CA GLY A 106 6.26 17.22 -18.18
C GLY A 106 6.58 16.76 -16.75
N LEU A 107 6.97 17.68 -15.86
CA LEU A 107 7.06 17.40 -14.42
C LEU A 107 5.68 17.54 -13.78
N SER A 108 5.35 16.66 -12.86
CA SER A 108 4.22 16.76 -11.95
C SER A 108 4.71 16.58 -10.51
N LEU A 109 4.17 17.37 -9.59
CA LEU A 109 4.37 17.22 -8.14
C LEU A 109 3.03 16.99 -7.47
N GLY A 110 2.97 16.14 -6.45
CA GLY A 110 1.71 15.84 -5.80
C GLY A 110 1.87 15.37 -4.37
N ALA A 111 0.79 15.47 -3.62
CA ALA A 111 0.70 15.01 -2.26
C ALA A 111 -0.73 14.53 -1.96
N ALA A 112 -0.84 13.58 -1.04
CA ALA A 112 -2.13 13.16 -0.50
C ALA A 112 -2.03 12.86 0.99
N TYR A 113 -3.17 12.99 1.67
CA TYR A 113 -3.34 12.73 3.09
C TYR A 113 -4.67 12.02 3.31
N SER A 114 -4.71 11.07 4.24
CA SER A 114 -5.97 10.50 4.73
C SER A 114 -5.90 10.17 6.20
N ASN A 115 -7.03 10.31 6.88
CA ASN A 115 -7.22 9.91 8.26
C ASN A 115 -8.58 9.23 8.41
N SER A 116 -8.58 8.06 9.04
CA SER A 116 -9.79 7.29 9.31
C SER A 116 -9.76 6.78 10.74
N ASP A 117 -10.93 6.67 11.35
CA ASP A 117 -11.09 5.86 12.54
C ASP A 117 -10.76 4.39 12.21
N ARG A 118 -10.18 3.68 13.17
CA ARG A 118 -10.02 2.23 13.10
C ARG A 118 -11.27 1.55 13.60
N SER A 119 -11.60 0.39 13.04
CA SER A 119 -12.76 -0.36 13.48
C SER A 119 -12.63 -0.78 14.94
N ASN A 120 -13.75 -1.05 15.59
CA ASN A 120 -13.76 -1.54 16.97
C ASN A 120 -12.94 -2.83 17.13
N ASN A 121 -13.02 -3.75 16.16
CA ASN A 121 -12.22 -4.98 16.19
C ASN A 121 -10.72 -4.68 16.04
N GLN A 122 -10.35 -3.77 15.14
CA GLN A 122 -8.95 -3.39 14.95
C GLN A 122 -8.37 -2.74 16.20
N ALA A 123 -9.12 -1.85 16.85
CA ALA A 123 -8.71 -1.20 18.09
C ALA A 123 -8.61 -2.21 19.25
N ALA A 124 -9.58 -3.15 19.35
CA ALA A 124 -9.56 -4.19 20.36
C ALA A 124 -8.42 -5.20 20.16
N ARG A 125 -8.12 -5.58 18.91
CA ARG A 125 -6.99 -6.48 18.62
C ARG A 125 -5.64 -5.83 18.89
N GLY A 126 -5.53 -4.53 18.62
CA GLY A 126 -4.39 -3.70 18.98
C GLY A 126 -4.33 -3.33 20.48
N TYR A 127 -5.28 -3.77 21.30
CA TYR A 127 -5.30 -3.40 22.72
C TYR A 127 -4.07 -3.94 23.45
N GLY A 128 -3.37 -3.05 24.16
CA GLY A 128 -2.14 -3.39 24.85
C GLY A 128 -0.94 -3.60 23.91
N ASP A 129 -1.01 -3.08 22.68
CA ASP A 129 0.19 -2.80 21.89
C ASP A 129 1.21 -2.00 22.74
N GLY A 130 2.47 -2.44 22.73
CA GLY A 130 3.53 -1.95 23.61
C GLY A 130 3.64 -2.67 24.97
N ASN A 131 2.80 -3.66 25.23
CA ASN A 131 3.01 -4.56 26.35
C ASN A 131 4.20 -5.50 26.07
N HIS A 132 5.03 -5.71 27.09
CA HIS A 132 6.22 -6.54 27.00
C HIS A 132 5.99 -7.97 27.53
N PHE A 133 4.87 -8.25 28.19
CA PHE A 133 4.59 -9.53 28.84
C PHE A 133 3.88 -10.54 27.94
N TYR A 134 3.21 -10.08 26.88
CA TYR A 134 2.60 -10.93 25.85
C TYR A 134 2.80 -10.29 24.47
N GLY A 135 2.84 -11.11 23.42
CA GLY A 135 3.03 -10.64 22.06
C GLY A 135 1.74 -10.03 21.51
N ASN A 136 1.87 -8.90 20.81
CA ASN A 136 0.80 -8.33 19.99
C ASN A 136 1.39 -7.80 18.67
N SER A 137 1.03 -8.39 17.54
CA SER A 137 1.48 -7.99 16.21
C SER A 137 0.59 -6.94 15.53
N TYR A 138 -0.50 -6.53 16.19
CA TYR A 138 -1.46 -5.54 15.69
C TYR A 138 -1.22 -4.19 16.34
N ALA A 139 -1.02 -3.18 15.51
CA ALA A 139 -0.91 -1.80 15.93
C ALA A 139 -2.07 -1.36 16.81
N GLY A 140 -1.77 -0.63 17.88
CA GLY A 140 -2.77 0.02 18.71
C GLY A 140 -3.37 1.28 18.08
N GLY A 141 -4.06 2.06 18.91
CA GLY A 141 -4.63 3.36 18.53
C GLY A 141 -6.03 3.29 17.91
N GLY A 142 -6.74 4.43 17.97
CA GLY A 142 -8.10 4.57 17.46
C GLY A 142 -8.19 5.08 16.02
N THR A 143 -7.08 5.49 15.42
CA THR A 143 -7.05 6.06 14.07
C THR A 143 -5.94 5.47 13.22
N ALA A 144 -6.15 5.52 11.91
CA ALA A 144 -5.24 5.14 10.84
C ALA A 144 -4.94 6.37 9.98
N GLU A 145 -3.68 6.64 9.71
CA GLU A 145 -3.24 7.83 8.97
C GLU A 145 -2.27 7.44 7.85
N ALA A 146 -2.43 8.06 6.68
CA ALA A 146 -1.46 8.02 5.60
C ALA A 146 -1.17 9.42 5.09
N TRP A 147 0.08 9.67 4.75
CA TRP A 147 0.45 10.78 3.89
C TRP A 147 1.49 10.32 2.87
N THR A 148 1.42 10.90 1.67
CA THR A 148 2.33 10.59 0.57
C THR A 148 2.67 11.86 -0.20
N VAL A 149 3.88 11.91 -0.73
CA VAL A 149 4.35 12.92 -1.67
C VAL A 149 5.02 12.24 -2.84
N GLY A 150 4.84 12.78 -4.04
CA GLY A 150 5.39 12.21 -5.25
C GLY A 150 5.86 13.27 -6.24
N ALA A 151 6.75 12.83 -7.11
CA ALA A 151 7.19 13.57 -8.29
C ALA A 151 7.22 12.63 -9.49
N LYS A 152 6.77 13.10 -10.65
CA LYS A 152 6.81 12.37 -11.90
C LYS A 152 7.32 13.25 -13.03
N TYR A 153 8.20 12.74 -13.87
CA TYR A 153 8.54 13.30 -15.17
C TYR A 153 8.02 12.37 -16.27
N ASP A 154 7.16 12.88 -17.15
CA ASP A 154 6.50 12.13 -18.21
C ASP A 154 6.52 12.93 -19.52
N ALA A 155 7.67 12.89 -20.20
CA ALA A 155 7.91 13.62 -21.43
C ALA A 155 9.07 13.00 -22.23
N ASN A 156 9.10 13.25 -23.54
CA ASN A 156 10.20 12.82 -24.43
C ASN A 156 10.50 11.31 -24.37
N ASN A 157 9.44 10.49 -24.37
CA ASN A 157 9.51 9.03 -24.24
C ASN A 157 10.10 8.52 -22.91
N VAL A 158 10.37 9.39 -21.95
CA VAL A 158 10.91 9.04 -20.63
C VAL A 158 9.78 9.15 -19.61
N TYR A 159 9.65 8.11 -18.80
CA TYR A 159 8.80 8.10 -17.61
C TYR A 159 9.69 7.87 -16.40
N LEU A 160 9.77 8.86 -15.50
CA LEU A 160 10.42 8.73 -14.20
C LEU A 160 9.42 9.10 -13.13
N ALA A 161 9.26 8.28 -12.11
CA ALA A 161 8.44 8.65 -10.96
C ALA A 161 9.10 8.20 -9.67
N ALA A 162 8.91 8.96 -8.61
CA ALA A 162 9.29 8.57 -7.26
C ALA A 162 8.23 9.06 -6.28
N MET A 163 7.98 8.27 -5.25
CA MET A 163 7.12 8.66 -4.15
C MET A 163 7.72 8.28 -2.80
N TYR A 164 7.31 9.00 -1.77
CA TYR A 164 7.57 8.66 -0.38
C TYR A 164 6.27 8.78 0.40
N ALA A 165 5.96 7.76 1.20
CA ALA A 165 4.78 7.75 2.05
C ALA A 165 5.11 7.29 3.46
N GLU A 166 4.41 7.82 4.45
CA GLU A 166 4.32 7.18 5.76
C GLU A 166 2.89 6.80 6.06
N THR A 167 2.74 5.64 6.69
CA THR A 167 1.47 5.22 7.25
C THR A 167 1.59 5.00 8.74
N ARG A 168 0.47 5.14 9.44
CA ARG A 168 0.32 4.79 10.85
C ARG A 168 -0.88 3.89 11.02
N ASN A 169 -0.70 2.81 11.77
CA ASN A 169 -1.78 1.97 12.27
C ASN A 169 -2.67 1.37 11.16
N MET A 170 -2.15 1.14 9.95
CA MET A 170 -2.97 0.72 8.79
C MET A 170 -2.34 -0.34 7.89
N THR A 171 -1.04 -0.26 7.60
CA THR A 171 -0.40 -1.19 6.64
C THR A 171 -0.34 -2.58 7.24
N ALA A 172 -1.07 -3.51 6.64
CA ALA A 172 -1.01 -4.91 7.00
C ALA A 172 0.27 -5.55 6.47
N TYR A 173 0.78 -6.57 7.18
CA TYR A 173 1.93 -7.35 6.75
C TYR A 173 1.74 -8.82 7.11
N GLY A 174 2.44 -9.69 6.39
CA GLY A 174 2.39 -11.13 6.58
C GLY A 174 1.07 -11.77 6.16
N SER A 175 0.89 -13.03 6.54
CA SER A 175 -0.24 -13.87 6.17
C SER A 175 -0.78 -14.65 7.36
N SER A 176 -2.06 -14.49 7.68
CA SER A 176 -2.72 -15.13 8.83
C SER A 176 -2.69 -16.66 8.81
N ASP A 177 -2.38 -17.27 7.66
CA ASP A 177 -2.26 -18.72 7.51
C ASP A 177 -0.87 -19.25 7.96
N SER A 178 0.08 -18.35 8.19
CA SER A 178 1.45 -18.68 8.57
C SER A 178 1.59 -18.84 10.08
N HIS A 179 2.32 -19.86 10.49
CA HIS A 179 2.56 -20.18 11.89
C HIS A 179 4.07 -20.16 12.15
N SER A 180 4.49 -19.56 13.26
CA SER A 180 5.89 -19.54 13.66
C SER A 180 6.36 -20.95 14.02
N ALA A 181 7.54 -21.32 13.54
CA ALA A 181 8.18 -22.61 13.84
C ALA A 181 8.99 -22.58 15.16
N ASP A 182 9.31 -21.39 15.66
CA ASP A 182 10.20 -21.15 16.81
C ASP A 182 9.47 -20.65 18.07
N GLY A 183 8.13 -20.66 18.07
CA GLY A 183 7.30 -20.28 19.22
C GLY A 183 7.11 -18.77 19.40
N LYS A 184 7.55 -17.95 18.43
CA LYS A 184 7.21 -16.52 18.34
C LYS A 184 5.77 -16.34 17.82
N LEU A 185 5.29 -15.11 17.81
CA LEU A 185 4.08 -14.82 17.03
C LEU A 185 4.38 -14.99 15.54
N GLY A 186 3.49 -15.70 14.86
CA GLY A 186 3.50 -15.84 13.41
C GLY A 186 2.23 -15.25 12.81
N GLY A 187 2.24 -15.16 11.48
CA GLY A 187 1.04 -14.84 10.71
C GLY A 187 0.80 -13.36 10.42
N GLY A 188 1.73 -12.48 10.78
CA GLY A 188 1.64 -11.06 10.44
C GLY A 188 0.77 -10.23 11.38
N GLY A 189 0.37 -9.05 10.90
CA GLY A 189 -0.41 -8.10 11.68
C GLY A 189 -0.61 -6.75 10.98
N ILE A 190 -0.79 -5.69 11.76
CA ILE A 190 -0.92 -4.31 11.27
C ILE A 190 0.24 -3.52 11.85
N ALA A 191 1.05 -2.89 11.00
CA ALA A 191 2.22 -2.13 11.42
C ALA A 191 1.81 -0.80 12.10
N ASN A 192 2.49 -0.47 13.21
CA ASN A 192 2.30 0.79 13.92
C ASN A 192 2.69 1.99 13.07
N LYS A 193 3.81 1.86 12.36
CA LYS A 193 4.23 2.82 11.36
C LYS A 193 4.91 2.12 10.19
N THR A 194 4.76 2.64 8.99
CA THR A 194 5.61 2.30 7.85
C THR A 194 6.23 3.53 7.23
N GLN A 195 7.40 3.36 6.62
CA GLN A 195 8.05 4.33 5.75
C GLN A 195 8.26 3.67 4.40
N ASN A 196 7.66 4.24 3.37
CA ASN A 196 7.54 3.61 2.06
C ASN A 196 8.21 4.50 1.02
N PHE A 197 8.97 3.87 0.13
CA PHE A 197 9.68 4.52 -0.95
C PHE A 197 9.61 3.67 -2.20
N GLU A 198 9.30 4.31 -3.32
CA GLU A 198 9.23 3.70 -4.64
C GLU A 198 9.84 4.67 -5.64
N VAL A 199 10.60 4.12 -6.59
CA VAL A 199 11.12 4.87 -7.72
C VAL A 199 11.12 3.96 -8.94
N VAL A 200 10.66 4.50 -10.07
CA VAL A 200 10.58 3.78 -11.35
C VAL A 200 11.15 4.64 -12.47
N ALA A 201 11.86 4.00 -13.39
CA ALA A 201 12.39 4.62 -14.59
C ALA A 201 12.10 3.74 -15.81
N GLN A 202 11.50 4.34 -16.84
CA GLN A 202 11.11 3.66 -18.05
C GLN A 202 11.39 4.51 -19.28
N TYR A 203 11.59 3.84 -20.42
CA TYR A 203 11.79 4.50 -21.70
C TYR A 203 10.91 3.85 -22.76
N GLN A 204 10.15 4.64 -23.52
CA GLN A 204 9.29 4.15 -24.59
C GLN A 204 10.02 4.25 -25.94
N PHE A 205 10.41 3.11 -26.51
CA PHE A 205 10.92 3.08 -27.88
C PHE A 205 9.78 3.20 -28.90
N ASP A 206 10.06 3.84 -30.03
CA ASP A 206 9.10 4.04 -31.12
C ASP A 206 8.58 2.73 -31.74
N PHE A 207 9.37 1.65 -31.65
CA PHE A 207 8.99 0.32 -32.16
C PHE A 207 8.14 -0.49 -31.17
N GLY A 208 7.73 0.10 -30.04
CA GLY A 208 6.77 -0.49 -29.10
C GLY A 208 7.37 -1.14 -27.86
N LEU A 209 8.70 -1.26 -27.73
CA LEU A 209 9.33 -1.77 -26.51
C LEU A 209 9.42 -0.69 -25.43
N ARG A 210 9.07 -1.03 -24.19
CA ARG A 210 9.18 -0.19 -23.00
C ARG A 210 9.89 -0.94 -21.87
N PRO A 211 11.23 -0.86 -21.76
CA PRO A 211 11.94 -1.33 -20.56
C PRO A 211 11.56 -0.53 -19.31
N SER A 212 11.63 -1.19 -18.15
CA SER A 212 11.41 -0.65 -16.82
C SER A 212 12.52 -1.11 -15.87
N ILE A 213 12.91 -0.22 -14.96
CA ILE A 213 13.68 -0.56 -13.75
C ILE A 213 13.07 0.21 -12.57
N ALA A 214 12.88 -0.48 -11.45
CA ALA A 214 12.34 0.14 -10.25
C ALA A 214 13.00 -0.36 -8.97
N TYR A 215 12.83 0.41 -7.89
CA TYR A 215 13.15 0.00 -6.52
C TYR A 215 11.99 0.34 -5.62
N LEU A 216 11.57 -0.63 -4.80
CA LEU A 216 10.45 -0.52 -3.89
C LEU A 216 10.88 -0.97 -2.50
N GLN A 217 10.52 -0.20 -1.48
CA GLN A 217 10.80 -0.51 -0.08
C GLN A 217 9.67 -0.03 0.83
N SER A 218 9.18 -0.93 1.69
CA SER A 218 8.37 -0.59 2.86
C SER A 218 9.11 -1.00 4.11
N LYS A 219 9.38 -0.05 5.01
CA LYS A 219 10.02 -0.32 6.29
C LYS A 219 9.01 -0.20 7.42
N GLY A 220 8.66 -1.33 8.02
CA GLY A 220 7.87 -1.42 9.23
C GLY A 220 8.65 -0.88 10.43
N LYS A 221 7.96 -0.07 11.23
CA LYS A 221 8.48 0.56 12.45
C LYS A 221 7.60 0.20 13.63
N ASP A 222 8.27 -0.03 14.76
CA ASP A 222 7.63 -0.37 16.03
C ASP A 222 6.69 -1.59 15.90
N LEU A 223 7.17 -2.65 15.25
CA LEU A 223 6.42 -3.90 15.07
C LEU A 223 6.41 -4.66 16.40
N GLY A 224 5.24 -4.70 17.05
CA GLY A 224 5.06 -5.36 18.35
C GLY A 224 5.04 -6.87 18.22
N GLY A 225 5.45 -7.58 19.28
CA GLY A 225 5.27 -9.03 19.38
C GLY A 225 6.15 -9.88 18.44
N GLN A 226 7.01 -9.26 17.64
CA GLN A 226 7.83 -9.94 16.63
C GLN A 226 9.20 -10.39 17.15
N GLU A 227 9.69 -9.78 18.23
CA GLU A 227 10.94 -10.16 18.88
C GLU A 227 10.77 -10.25 20.40
N MET A 228 11.62 -11.07 21.02
CA MET A 228 11.69 -11.24 22.46
C MET A 228 13.11 -11.03 22.98
N TYR A 229 13.24 -10.49 24.18
CA TYR A 229 14.46 -10.55 24.96
C TYR A 229 14.68 -11.95 25.55
N ASN A 230 15.90 -12.23 26.01
CA ASN A 230 16.26 -13.49 26.68
C ASN A 230 15.43 -13.82 27.93
N ASN A 231 14.77 -12.82 28.53
CA ASN A 231 13.89 -13.00 29.69
C ASN A 231 12.45 -13.39 29.30
N GLY A 232 12.17 -13.60 28.01
CA GLY A 232 10.85 -13.98 27.49
C GLY A 232 9.89 -12.81 27.25
N ASN A 233 10.29 -11.57 27.55
CA ASN A 233 9.48 -10.40 27.28
C ASN A 233 9.61 -9.96 25.82
N TYR A 234 8.50 -9.51 25.23
CA TYR A 234 8.46 -8.96 23.88
C TYR A 234 8.94 -7.52 23.82
N HIS A 235 9.46 -7.12 22.66
CA HIS A 235 9.79 -5.73 22.35
C HIS A 235 9.46 -5.37 20.90
N TYR A 236 9.45 -4.06 20.64
CA TYR A 236 9.29 -3.52 19.31
C TYR A 236 10.54 -3.73 18.46
N THR A 237 10.34 -4.13 17.21
CA THR A 237 11.42 -4.24 16.22
C THR A 237 11.09 -3.43 14.96
N ASN A 238 12.11 -3.20 14.14
CA ASN A 238 11.98 -2.58 12.83
C ASN A 238 12.41 -3.59 11.77
N LYS A 239 11.56 -3.85 10.78
CA LYS A 239 11.84 -4.80 9.70
C LYS A 239 11.45 -4.18 8.36
N ASP A 240 12.19 -4.52 7.31
CA ASP A 240 11.70 -4.27 5.96
C ASP A 240 10.52 -5.24 5.74
N LEU A 241 9.37 -4.75 5.26
CA LEU A 241 8.18 -5.55 4.96
C LEU A 241 8.09 -5.88 3.47
N VAL A 242 8.59 -4.95 2.66
CA VAL A 242 8.78 -5.07 1.21
C VAL A 242 10.14 -4.49 0.90
N LYS A 243 10.93 -5.17 0.08
CA LYS A 243 12.20 -4.62 -0.43
C LYS A 243 12.63 -5.38 -1.67
N TYR A 244 12.61 -4.75 -2.82
CA TYR A 244 13.05 -5.41 -4.05
C TYR A 244 13.46 -4.41 -5.14
N VAL A 245 14.22 -4.91 -6.11
CA VAL A 245 14.46 -4.26 -7.39
C VAL A 245 13.63 -4.98 -8.45
N GLU A 246 13.01 -4.22 -9.34
CA GLU A 246 12.37 -4.74 -10.55
C GLU A 246 13.22 -4.42 -11.78
N VAL A 247 13.31 -5.39 -12.69
CA VAL A 247 13.78 -5.18 -14.06
C VAL A 247 12.86 -5.92 -15.02
N GLY A 248 12.29 -5.20 -15.97
CA GLY A 248 11.28 -5.75 -16.87
C GLY A 248 11.15 -4.98 -18.17
N ALA A 249 10.31 -5.49 -19.05
CA ALA A 249 9.99 -4.83 -20.30
C ALA A 249 8.63 -5.26 -20.83
N THR A 250 7.86 -4.28 -21.32
CA THR A 250 6.61 -4.51 -22.04
C THR A 250 6.81 -4.21 -23.52
N TYR A 251 6.36 -5.11 -24.39
CA TYR A 251 6.32 -4.90 -25.84
C TYR A 251 4.87 -4.72 -26.28
N TYR A 252 4.56 -3.54 -26.81
CA TYR A 252 3.24 -3.22 -27.34
C TYR A 252 3.21 -3.52 -28.84
N PHE A 253 2.47 -4.56 -29.25
CA PHE A 253 2.22 -4.84 -30.66
C PHE A 253 1.32 -3.76 -31.28
N ASN A 254 0.32 -3.34 -30.52
CA ASN A 254 -0.60 -2.25 -30.79
C ASN A 254 -1.37 -1.90 -29.50
N LYS A 255 -2.33 -0.98 -29.57
CA LYS A 255 -3.15 -0.57 -28.42
C LYS A 255 -4.00 -1.68 -27.77
N ASN A 256 -4.17 -2.82 -28.44
CA ASN A 256 -5.03 -3.93 -28.05
C ASN A 256 -4.25 -5.20 -27.67
N MET A 257 -2.95 -5.27 -27.93
CA MET A 257 -2.15 -6.47 -27.66
C MET A 257 -0.73 -6.12 -27.22
N SER A 258 -0.29 -6.72 -26.12
CA SER A 258 1.06 -6.58 -25.57
C SER A 258 1.56 -7.88 -24.98
N THR A 259 2.88 -8.00 -24.82
CA THR A 259 3.52 -9.05 -24.03
C THR A 259 4.55 -8.41 -23.12
N TYR A 260 4.84 -9.03 -21.99
CA TYR A 260 5.83 -8.51 -21.06
C TYR A 260 6.63 -9.62 -20.38
N VAL A 261 7.80 -9.25 -19.89
CA VAL A 261 8.56 -9.98 -18.89
C VAL A 261 8.86 -9.04 -17.74
N ASP A 262 8.76 -9.54 -16.52
CA ASP A 262 9.01 -8.79 -15.30
C ASP A 262 9.81 -9.66 -14.33
N TYR A 263 10.86 -9.12 -13.71
CA TYR A 263 11.70 -9.83 -12.74
C TYR A 263 11.81 -9.05 -11.43
N LYS A 264 11.16 -9.58 -10.40
CA LYS A 264 11.27 -9.12 -9.01
C LYS A 264 12.46 -9.80 -8.34
N ILE A 265 13.52 -9.03 -8.11
CA ILE A 265 14.72 -9.43 -7.37
C ILE A 265 14.52 -9.03 -5.92
N ASN A 266 14.14 -9.99 -5.08
CA ASN A 266 13.76 -9.77 -3.70
C ASN A 266 15.01 -9.57 -2.84
N LEU A 267 15.02 -8.50 -2.05
CA LEU A 267 16.17 -8.09 -1.24
C LEU A 267 15.91 -8.30 0.26
N LEU A 268 14.81 -8.96 0.62
CA LEU A 268 14.55 -9.39 1.98
C LEU A 268 15.49 -10.54 2.35
N ASP A 269 16.00 -10.51 3.58
CA ASP A 269 16.96 -11.49 4.07
C ASP A 269 16.26 -12.81 4.40
N ASN A 270 16.46 -13.84 3.58
CA ASN A 270 15.81 -15.12 3.75
C ASN A 270 16.32 -15.92 4.98
N ASP A 271 17.44 -15.53 5.57
CA ASP A 271 17.97 -16.13 6.80
C ASP A 271 17.34 -15.52 8.07
N ASP A 272 16.51 -14.47 7.95
CA ASP A 272 15.79 -13.86 9.06
C ASP A 272 14.42 -14.54 9.27
N ASP A 273 14.30 -15.29 10.37
CA ASP A 273 13.09 -16.04 10.75
C ASP A 273 11.81 -15.16 10.78
N PHE A 274 11.94 -13.84 10.93
CA PHE A 274 10.81 -12.91 10.86
C PHE A 274 9.96 -13.13 9.60
N TYR A 275 10.58 -13.30 8.43
CA TYR A 275 9.85 -13.41 7.17
C TYR A 275 9.12 -14.74 7.07
N ALA A 276 9.80 -15.84 7.39
CA ALA A 276 9.21 -17.18 7.40
C ALA A 276 8.05 -17.28 8.40
N ASN A 277 8.23 -16.76 9.62
CA ASN A 277 7.20 -16.77 10.67
C ASN A 277 5.95 -15.97 10.30
N ASN A 278 6.11 -14.91 9.52
CA ASN A 278 5.01 -14.06 9.09
C ASN A 278 4.48 -14.38 7.69
N GLY A 279 5.06 -15.37 6.98
CA GLY A 279 4.64 -15.72 5.62
C GLY A 279 4.94 -14.66 4.57
N ILE A 280 6.00 -13.88 4.78
CA ILE A 280 6.47 -12.88 3.81
C ILE A 280 7.46 -13.59 2.88
N ALA A 281 7.15 -13.60 1.58
CA ALA A 281 8.01 -14.22 0.59
C ALA A 281 9.33 -13.45 0.43
N THR A 282 10.45 -14.18 0.48
CA THR A 282 11.80 -13.65 0.27
C THR A 282 12.41 -14.10 -1.06
N ASP A 283 11.72 -14.98 -1.79
CA ASP A 283 12.15 -15.47 -3.09
C ASP A 283 11.97 -14.42 -4.19
N ASP A 284 12.81 -14.55 -5.21
CA ASP A 284 12.66 -13.84 -6.48
C ASP A 284 11.48 -14.40 -7.30
N ILE A 285 10.87 -13.58 -8.17
CA ILE A 285 9.76 -13.98 -9.04
C ILE A 285 9.97 -13.43 -10.45
N VAL A 286 9.82 -14.30 -11.45
CA VAL A 286 9.74 -13.91 -12.87
C VAL A 286 8.30 -14.08 -13.36
N ALA A 287 7.72 -13.02 -13.92
CA ALA A 287 6.43 -13.05 -14.59
C ALA A 287 6.62 -12.89 -16.10
N VAL A 288 5.84 -13.65 -16.89
CA VAL A 288 5.77 -13.50 -18.34
C VAL A 288 4.30 -13.52 -18.73
N GLY A 289 3.86 -12.50 -19.46
CA GLY A 289 2.46 -12.32 -19.81
C GLY A 289 2.25 -12.03 -21.29
N LEU A 290 1.08 -12.42 -21.79
CA LEU A 290 0.53 -11.99 -23.08
C LEU A 290 -0.88 -11.49 -22.82
N VAL A 291 -1.12 -10.21 -23.13
CA VAL A 291 -2.36 -9.53 -22.80
C VAL A 291 -3.05 -9.09 -24.08
N TYR A 292 -4.34 -9.40 -24.15
CA TYR A 292 -5.26 -8.82 -25.11
C TYR A 292 -6.26 -7.93 -24.36
N GLN A 293 -6.45 -6.70 -24.83
CA GLN A 293 -7.34 -5.70 -24.24
C GLN A 293 -8.23 -5.05 -25.30
N PHE A 294 -9.48 -4.75 -24.94
CA PHE A 294 -10.51 -4.18 -25.83
C PHE A 294 -11.07 -2.87 -25.32
#